data_AF-Q70DT2-F1
#
_entry.id   AF-Q70DT2-F1
#
_cell.length_a   1.000
_cell.length_b   1.000
_cell.length_c   1.000
_cell.angle_alpha   90.00
_cell.angle_beta   90.00
_cell.angle_gamma   90.00
#
_symmetry.space_group_name_H-M   'P 1'
#
loop_
_entity.id
_entity.type
_entity.pdbx_description
1 polymer ?
#
loop_
_entity_poly.entity_id
_entity_poly.type
_entity_poly.pdbx_seq_one_letter_code
_entity_poly.pdbx_strand_id
1 'polypeptide(L)'
;DHLASLFTEQQIYRIDHYLGKEMVQNLMTLRFGNRIFNPCWNRDNIASVQVTFKEPFGTQGRGGYFDEFGIIRDVMQNHLLQIATLVAMEKPISCLPDDIRNEKVKVLRSIPEIELKDVVLGQYVGNEEGEGDAKLSYLDDLTVPKGSRTPTYAMAVLKINNERWDGVPFILKCGKALNERKAEVRIQFRDVPGDIFSGKPKRNELVIRVQPGEALYVKMMVKTPGMAFDMEETELDLTYSSRYENVKLPDAYERLILDVFCGSQMHFVRSDELSEAWRIFTPLLHKIQQENIVPIPY
;
A
#
# COMPACT_ATOMS: atom_id res chain seq x y z
N ASP A 1 17.93 12.58 -16.54
CA ASP A 1 17.40 12.49 -17.92
C ASP A 1 18.24 11.69 -18.92
N HIS A 2 19.12 10.77 -18.49
CA HIS A 2 19.93 9.97 -19.43
C HIS A 2 19.06 9.08 -20.36
N LEU A 3 18.13 8.29 -19.81
CA LEU A 3 17.29 7.40 -20.61
C LEU A 3 16.36 8.14 -21.58
N ALA A 4 15.79 9.27 -21.16
CA ALA A 4 14.91 10.09 -21.99
C ALA A 4 15.65 10.75 -23.18
N SER A 5 16.99 10.86 -23.12
CA SER A 5 17.80 11.30 -24.25
C SER A 5 18.03 10.21 -25.31
N LEU A 6 17.76 8.95 -24.96
CA LEU A 6 18.01 7.78 -25.82
C LEU A 6 16.72 7.09 -26.30
N PHE A 7 15.66 7.13 -25.49
CA PHE A 7 14.41 6.44 -25.73
C PHE A 7 13.23 7.37 -25.51
N THR A 8 12.18 7.20 -26.32
CA THR A 8 10.88 7.83 -26.08
C THR A 8 10.18 7.16 -24.90
N GLU A 9 9.24 7.86 -24.25
CA GLU A 9 8.51 7.29 -23.10
C GLU A 9 7.77 5.99 -23.45
N GLN A 10 7.28 5.86 -24.68
CA GLN A 10 6.58 4.67 -25.19
C GLN A 10 7.49 3.42 -25.27
N GLN A 11 8.81 3.60 -25.26
CA GLN A 11 9.80 2.53 -25.30
C GLN A 11 10.32 2.15 -23.91
N ILE A 12 9.95 2.88 -22.85
CA ILE A 12 10.47 2.68 -21.50
C ILE A 12 9.41 1.99 -20.63
N TYR A 13 9.75 0.82 -20.10
CA TYR A 13 8.87 0.00 -19.26
C TYR A 13 9.51 -0.18 -17.88
N ARG A 14 9.21 0.73 -16.95
CA ARG A 14 9.74 0.68 -15.57
C ARG A 14 8.86 -0.22 -14.71
N ILE A 15 9.44 -1.30 -14.22
CA ILE A 15 8.74 -2.30 -13.43
C ILE A 15 8.55 -1.80 -12.00
N ASP A 16 7.29 -1.76 -11.58
CA ASP A 16 6.90 -2.01 -10.21
C ASP A 16 6.07 -3.30 -10.22
N HIS A 17 6.63 -4.39 -9.67
CA HIS A 17 5.99 -5.70 -9.76
C HIS A 17 4.66 -5.78 -9.01
N TYR A 18 4.36 -4.86 -8.08
CA TYR A 18 3.04 -4.82 -7.44
C TYR A 18 1.93 -4.45 -8.42
N LEU A 19 2.21 -3.68 -9.46
CA LEU A 19 1.24 -3.35 -10.52
C LEU A 19 0.85 -4.57 -11.37
N GLY A 20 1.65 -5.65 -11.33
CA GLY A 20 1.34 -6.93 -11.96
C GLY A 20 0.47 -7.87 -11.12
N LYS A 21 0.21 -7.54 -9.85
CA LYS A 21 -0.56 -8.42 -8.94
C LYS A 21 -2.06 -8.32 -9.22
N GLU A 22 -2.73 -9.47 -9.17
CA GLU A 22 -4.16 -9.62 -9.48
C GLU A 22 -5.04 -8.60 -8.74
N MET A 23 -4.92 -8.56 -7.41
CA MET A 23 -5.77 -7.71 -6.58
C MET A 23 -5.45 -6.22 -6.70
N VAL A 24 -4.24 -5.87 -7.13
CA VAL A 24 -3.86 -4.47 -7.40
C VAL A 24 -4.55 -4.00 -8.68
N GLN A 25 -4.56 -4.81 -9.73
CA GLN A 25 -5.29 -4.51 -10.96
C GLN A 25 -6.80 -4.46 -10.75
N ASN A 26 -7.32 -5.32 -9.87
CA ASN A 26 -8.74 -5.35 -9.54
C ASN A 26 -9.25 -4.05 -8.88
N LEU A 27 -8.38 -3.20 -8.30
CA LEU A 27 -8.79 -1.92 -7.71
C LEU A 27 -9.54 -1.02 -8.71
N MET A 28 -9.09 -0.95 -9.96
CA MET A 28 -9.75 -0.15 -10.99
C MET A 28 -11.13 -0.70 -11.33
N THR A 29 -11.23 -2.01 -11.55
CA THR A 29 -12.49 -2.69 -11.85
C THR A 29 -13.47 -2.55 -10.69
N LEU A 30 -12.99 -2.72 -9.46
CA LEU A 30 -13.79 -2.54 -8.25
C LEU A 30 -14.39 -1.13 -8.17
N ARG A 31 -13.57 -0.10 -8.36
CA ARG A 31 -13.99 1.30 -8.22
C ARG A 31 -14.88 1.78 -9.35
N PHE A 32 -14.52 1.50 -10.59
CA PHE A 32 -15.14 2.12 -11.76
C PHE A 32 -16.12 1.22 -12.51
N GLY A 33 -16.13 -0.08 -12.21
CA GLY A 33 -17.10 -1.05 -12.71
C GLY A 33 -18.34 -1.24 -11.82
N ASN A 34 -18.31 -0.77 -10.57
CA ASN A 34 -19.38 -1.03 -9.59
C ASN A 34 -20.06 0.25 -9.11
N ARG A 35 -21.38 0.33 -9.33
CA ARG A 35 -22.19 1.48 -8.87
C ARG A 35 -22.27 1.57 -7.35
N ILE A 36 -22.17 0.45 -6.64
CA ILE A 36 -22.30 0.40 -5.18
C ILE A 36 -21.14 1.14 -4.46
N PHE A 37 -19.94 1.15 -5.02
CA PHE A 37 -18.77 1.78 -4.39
C PHE A 37 -18.56 3.23 -4.79
N ASN A 38 -18.99 3.63 -5.99
CA ASN A 38 -18.68 4.95 -6.54
C ASN A 38 -19.21 6.14 -5.67
N PRO A 39 -20.47 6.14 -5.19
CA PRO A 39 -20.99 7.24 -4.37
C PRO A 39 -20.31 7.42 -3.01
N CYS A 40 -19.77 6.33 -2.44
CA CYS A 40 -19.13 6.35 -1.13
C CYS A 40 -17.60 6.46 -1.18
N TRP A 41 -17.00 6.61 -2.37
CA TRP A 41 -15.55 6.69 -2.55
C TRP A 41 -15.00 8.12 -2.41
N ASN A 42 -15.29 8.79 -1.29
CA ASN A 42 -14.91 10.19 -1.04
C ASN A 42 -14.82 10.49 0.46
N ARG A 43 -14.32 11.68 0.78
CA ARG A 43 -14.16 12.21 2.14
C ARG A 43 -15.43 12.23 2.99
N ASP A 44 -16.62 12.28 2.38
CA ASP A 44 -17.89 12.32 3.14
C ASP A 44 -18.22 10.96 3.74
N ASN A 45 -17.67 9.89 3.18
CA ASN A 45 -17.97 8.52 3.58
C ASN A 45 -16.74 7.79 4.12
N ILE A 46 -15.54 8.12 3.65
CA ILE A 46 -14.29 7.47 4.07
C ILE A 46 -13.64 8.26 5.20
N ALA A 47 -13.35 7.57 6.30
CA ALA A 47 -12.64 8.12 7.45
C ALA A 47 -11.12 7.98 7.30
N SER A 48 -10.64 6.87 6.75
CA SER A 48 -9.21 6.67 6.46
C SER A 48 -8.97 5.59 5.41
N VAL A 49 -7.80 5.65 4.77
CA VAL A 49 -7.28 4.59 3.90
C VAL A 49 -5.99 4.08 4.50
N GLN A 50 -5.81 2.76 4.55
CA GLN A 50 -4.58 2.13 5.02
C GLN A 50 -4.04 1.21 3.92
N VAL A 51 -2.77 1.35 3.59
CA VAL A 51 -2.06 0.43 2.69
C VAL A 51 -0.93 -0.21 3.49
N THR A 52 -0.99 -1.52 3.65
CA THR A 52 -0.11 -2.26 4.55
C THR A 52 0.72 -3.26 3.76
N PHE A 53 2.00 -3.36 4.07
CA PHE A 53 2.93 -4.41 3.65
C PHE A 53 3.64 -4.96 4.89
N LYS A 54 3.69 -6.28 5.04
CA LYS A 54 4.33 -6.94 6.17
C LYS A 54 5.05 -8.18 5.68
N GLU A 55 6.27 -8.34 6.17
CA GLU A 55 7.04 -9.56 6.00
C GLU A 55 7.38 -10.14 7.38
N PRO A 56 7.20 -11.46 7.57
CA PRO A 56 7.47 -12.09 8.86
C PRO A 56 8.94 -12.44 9.07
N PHE A 57 9.78 -12.18 8.07
CA PHE A 57 11.21 -12.43 8.11
C PHE A 57 11.97 -11.10 8.06
N GLY A 58 13.18 -11.09 8.64
CA GLY A 58 14.10 -9.95 8.62
C GLY A 58 14.84 -9.81 7.28
N THR A 59 16.09 -9.36 7.32
CA THR A 59 16.91 -9.19 6.10
C THR A 59 17.63 -10.44 5.62
N GLN A 60 17.57 -11.54 6.39
CA GLN A 60 18.06 -12.87 5.98
C GLN A 60 19.51 -12.85 5.41
N GLY A 61 20.43 -12.16 6.08
CA GLY A 61 21.83 -12.05 5.67
C GLY A 61 22.09 -11.09 4.50
N ARG A 62 21.07 -10.36 4.04
CA ARG A 62 21.17 -9.30 3.02
C ARG A 62 21.05 -7.90 3.62
N GLY A 63 21.29 -7.77 4.94
CA GLY A 63 21.12 -6.53 5.67
C GLY A 63 21.98 -5.39 5.14
N GLY A 64 23.20 -5.65 4.70
CA GLY A 64 24.11 -4.64 4.14
C GLY A 64 23.58 -3.99 2.86
N TYR A 65 22.98 -4.77 1.95
CA TYR A 65 22.31 -4.20 0.76
C TYR A 65 21.08 -3.39 1.15
N PHE A 66 20.28 -3.89 2.10
CA PHE A 66 19.10 -3.19 2.59
C PHE A 66 19.48 -1.88 3.31
N ASP A 67 20.63 -1.83 3.99
CA ASP A 67 21.12 -0.68 4.76
C ASP A 67 21.34 0.56 3.90
N GLU A 68 21.73 0.39 2.64
CA GLU A 68 21.97 1.50 1.70
C GLU A 68 20.68 2.26 1.34
N PHE A 69 19.50 1.62 1.48
CA PHE A 69 18.24 2.15 0.99
C PHE A 69 17.17 2.30 2.08
N GLY A 70 16.99 1.29 2.94
CA GLY A 70 15.98 1.23 3.99
C GLY A 70 14.55 1.03 3.49
N ILE A 71 13.62 0.78 4.43
CA ILE A 71 12.25 0.32 4.11
C ILE A 71 11.43 1.32 3.28
N ILE A 72 11.68 2.62 3.42
CA ILE A 72 10.94 3.66 2.70
C ILE A 72 11.24 3.57 1.19
N ARG A 73 12.52 3.39 0.81
CA ARG A 73 12.92 3.26 -0.58
C ARG A 73 12.62 1.87 -1.14
N ASP A 74 12.74 0.84 -0.29
CA ASP A 74 12.50 -0.56 -0.67
C ASP A 74 11.01 -0.81 -1.04
N VAL A 75 10.07 -0.28 -0.24
CA VAL A 75 8.64 -0.66 -0.33
C VAL A 75 7.66 0.51 -0.33
N MET A 76 7.92 1.58 0.43
CA MET A 76 6.91 2.64 0.63
C MET A 76 6.80 3.57 -0.58
N GLN A 77 7.93 4.05 -1.09
CA GLN A 77 8.01 5.03 -2.18
C GLN A 77 7.51 4.47 -3.52
N ASN A 78 7.67 3.15 -3.72
CA ASN A 78 7.24 2.42 -4.90
C ASN A 78 5.88 1.72 -4.64
N HIS A 79 5.88 0.50 -4.12
CA HIS A 79 4.74 -0.41 -4.08
C HIS A 79 3.53 0.18 -3.35
N LEU A 80 3.74 0.71 -2.13
CA LEU A 80 2.62 1.26 -1.36
C LEU A 80 2.06 2.53 -2.00
N LEU A 81 2.93 3.42 -2.50
CA LEU A 81 2.51 4.64 -3.17
C LEU A 81 1.75 4.31 -4.46
N GLN A 82 2.22 3.35 -5.25
CA GLN A 82 1.53 2.86 -6.46
C GLN A 82 0.10 2.40 -6.14
N ILE A 83 -0.05 1.54 -5.13
CA ILE A 83 -1.38 1.08 -4.68
C ILE A 83 -2.23 2.26 -4.21
N ALA A 84 -1.65 3.17 -3.41
CA ALA A 84 -2.36 4.35 -2.93
C ALA A 84 -2.87 5.24 -4.08
N THR A 85 -2.09 5.42 -5.16
CA THR A 85 -2.55 6.18 -6.33
C THR A 85 -3.75 5.52 -7.01
N LEU A 86 -3.78 4.19 -7.13
CA LEU A 86 -4.91 3.46 -7.73
C LEU A 86 -6.17 3.55 -6.87
N VAL A 87 -6.02 3.62 -5.54
CA VAL A 87 -7.13 3.87 -4.60
C VAL A 87 -7.64 5.30 -4.72
N ALA A 88 -6.75 6.27 -4.92
CA ALA A 88 -7.06 7.69 -4.83
C ALA A 88 -7.45 8.37 -6.15
N MET A 89 -6.98 7.86 -7.31
CA MET A 89 -7.15 8.51 -8.62
C MET A 89 -8.60 8.78 -8.98
N GLU A 90 -8.88 9.83 -9.76
CA GLU A 90 -10.21 10.02 -10.33
C GLU A 90 -10.50 8.95 -11.38
N LYS A 91 -11.77 8.86 -11.81
CA LYS A 91 -12.12 7.99 -12.93
C LYS A 91 -11.41 8.50 -14.19
N PRO A 92 -10.53 7.70 -14.83
CA PRO A 92 -9.88 8.12 -16.06
C PRO A 92 -10.91 8.23 -17.19
N ILE A 93 -10.58 9.03 -18.21
CA ILE A 93 -11.46 9.21 -19.37
C ILE A 93 -11.66 7.92 -20.17
N SER A 94 -10.68 7.01 -20.12
CA SER A 94 -10.73 5.69 -20.75
C SER A 94 -9.80 4.71 -20.03
N CYS A 95 -9.76 3.45 -20.50
CA CYS A 95 -8.80 2.45 -20.03
C CYS A 95 -7.47 2.47 -20.82
N LEU A 96 -7.22 3.51 -21.62
CA LEU A 96 -5.93 3.66 -22.30
C LEU A 96 -4.82 3.94 -21.27
N PRO A 97 -3.59 3.40 -21.49
CA PRO A 97 -2.50 3.52 -20.53
C PRO A 97 -2.23 4.95 -20.03
N ASP A 98 -2.19 5.93 -20.94
CA ASP A 98 -1.89 7.31 -20.56
C ASP A 98 -3.01 7.99 -19.78
N ASP A 99 -4.27 7.70 -20.08
CA ASP A 99 -5.40 8.28 -19.35
C ASP A 99 -5.40 7.84 -17.88
N ILE A 100 -5.01 6.59 -17.63
CA ILE A 100 -4.86 6.05 -16.28
C ILE A 100 -3.65 6.66 -15.59
N ARG A 101 -2.49 6.68 -16.26
CA ARG A 101 -1.25 7.25 -15.69
C ARG A 101 -1.39 8.74 -15.40
N ASN A 102 -2.14 9.48 -16.22
CA ASN A 102 -2.45 10.89 -15.98
C ASN A 102 -3.19 11.10 -14.64
N GLU A 103 -4.19 10.27 -14.33
CA GLU A 103 -4.92 10.38 -13.07
C GLU A 103 -4.08 9.95 -11.86
N LYS A 104 -3.18 8.96 -12.03
CA LYS A 104 -2.19 8.60 -10.98
C LYS A 104 -1.25 9.77 -10.67
N VAL A 105 -0.67 10.40 -11.71
CA VAL A 105 0.24 11.55 -11.56
C VAL A 105 -0.49 12.75 -10.95
N LYS A 106 -1.76 12.98 -11.31
CA LYS A 106 -2.58 14.04 -10.71
C LYS A 106 -2.75 13.87 -9.20
N VAL A 107 -2.91 12.65 -8.72
CA VAL A 107 -2.91 12.35 -7.27
C VAL A 107 -1.55 12.68 -6.66
N LEU A 108 -0.45 12.20 -7.26
CA LEU A 108 0.89 12.42 -6.71
C LEU A 108 1.24 13.92 -6.59
N ARG A 109 0.87 14.72 -7.58
CA ARG A 109 1.01 16.18 -7.55
C ARG A 109 0.19 16.85 -6.44
N SER A 110 -0.88 16.20 -5.98
CA SER A 110 -1.73 16.68 -4.89
C SER A 110 -1.20 16.27 -3.51
N ILE A 111 -0.13 15.46 -3.44
CA ILE A 111 0.49 15.04 -2.18
C ILE A 111 1.66 16.00 -1.87
N PRO A 112 1.61 16.74 -0.74
CA PRO A 112 2.73 17.54 -0.28
C PRO A 112 3.89 16.63 0.18
N GLU A 113 5.06 17.23 0.35
CA GLU A 113 6.22 16.53 0.91
C GLU A 113 5.90 15.99 2.32
N ILE A 114 6.40 14.80 2.64
CA ILE A 114 6.14 14.18 3.94
C ILE A 114 7.03 14.82 5.01
N GLU A 115 6.42 15.19 6.12
CA GLU A 115 7.12 15.71 7.28
C GLU A 115 7.40 14.62 8.31
N LEU A 116 8.54 14.71 9.01
CA LEU A 116 8.95 13.74 10.03
C LEU A 116 7.90 13.55 11.15
N LYS A 117 7.09 14.58 11.45
CA LYS A 117 6.03 14.51 12.47
C LYS A 117 4.89 13.55 12.11
N ASP A 118 4.71 13.28 10.81
CA ASP A 118 3.68 12.40 10.27
C ASP A 118 4.24 10.98 10.01
N VAL A 119 5.42 10.66 10.55
CA VAL A 119 6.17 9.42 10.31
C VAL A 119 6.59 8.77 11.63
N VAL A 120 6.46 7.44 11.68
CA VAL A 120 7.03 6.59 12.73
C VAL A 120 8.01 5.63 12.07
N LEU A 121 9.23 5.55 12.61
CA LEU A 121 10.29 4.67 12.13
C LEU A 121 10.60 3.62 13.19
N GLY A 122 10.82 2.38 12.76
CA GLY A 122 11.21 1.29 13.64
C GLY A 122 12.36 0.45 13.08
N GLN A 123 13.07 -0.23 13.96
CA GLN A 123 14.11 -1.19 13.63
C GLN A 123 13.95 -2.45 14.48
N TYR A 124 13.89 -3.63 13.86
CA TYR A 124 13.59 -4.86 14.59
C TYR A 124 14.76 -5.30 15.48
N VAL A 125 14.42 -5.83 16.65
CA VAL A 125 15.35 -6.48 17.58
C VAL A 125 15.02 -7.96 17.74
N GLY A 126 16.01 -8.74 18.20
CA GLY A 126 15.84 -10.17 18.42
C GLY A 126 14.79 -10.46 19.50
N ASN A 127 13.94 -11.44 19.25
CA ASN A 127 13.02 -11.99 20.24
C ASN A 127 13.72 -13.11 21.02
N GLU A 128 14.00 -12.90 22.31
CA GLU A 128 14.68 -13.88 23.17
C GLU A 128 13.94 -15.22 23.26
N GLU A 129 12.60 -15.18 23.22
CA GLU A 129 11.72 -16.35 23.24
C GLU A 129 11.50 -16.97 21.85
N GLY A 130 11.99 -16.32 20.79
CA GLY A 130 11.85 -16.78 19.41
C GLY A 130 12.75 -17.98 19.08
N GLU A 131 12.67 -18.48 17.84
CA GLU A 131 13.55 -19.54 17.33
C GLU A 131 14.22 -19.11 16.02
N GLY A 132 15.42 -19.63 15.75
CA GLY A 132 16.17 -19.34 14.52
C GLY A 132 16.39 -17.84 14.31
N ASP A 133 16.10 -17.37 13.10
CA ASP A 133 16.26 -15.96 12.68
C ASP A 133 15.45 -14.98 13.55
N ALA A 134 14.38 -15.42 14.22
CA ALA A 134 13.57 -14.55 15.08
C ALA A 134 14.35 -14.07 16.33
N LYS A 135 15.43 -14.76 16.72
CA LYS A 135 16.32 -14.32 17.81
C LYS A 135 17.30 -13.22 17.41
N LEU A 136 17.44 -12.95 16.11
CA LEU A 136 18.45 -12.04 15.58
C LEU A 136 17.85 -10.65 15.38
N SER A 137 18.52 -9.65 15.91
CA SER A 137 18.25 -8.24 15.66
C SER A 137 18.76 -7.82 14.29
N TYR A 138 18.31 -6.67 13.77
CA TYR A 138 18.84 -6.14 12.53
C TYR A 138 20.36 -5.91 12.59
N LEU A 139 20.86 -5.46 13.75
CA LEU A 139 22.27 -5.20 14.00
C LEU A 139 23.11 -6.48 14.26
N ASP A 140 22.47 -7.64 14.40
CA ASP A 140 23.17 -8.92 14.52
C ASP A 140 23.58 -9.49 13.15
N ASP A 141 23.04 -8.95 12.05
CA ASP A 141 23.48 -9.28 10.69
C ASP A 141 24.89 -8.72 10.45
N LEU A 142 25.86 -9.62 10.21
CA LEU A 142 27.28 -9.28 10.01
C LEU A 142 27.53 -8.35 8.81
N THR A 143 26.57 -8.26 7.88
CA THR A 143 26.65 -7.37 6.72
C THR A 143 26.19 -5.95 7.01
N VAL A 144 25.55 -5.71 8.17
CA VAL A 144 25.03 -4.41 8.58
C VAL A 144 26.11 -3.64 9.35
N PRO A 145 26.34 -2.35 9.05
CA PRO A 145 27.24 -1.49 9.83
C PRO A 145 26.84 -1.42 11.31
N LYS A 146 27.83 -1.54 12.20
CA LYS A 146 27.60 -1.43 13.65
C LYS A 146 26.96 -0.07 14.00
N GLY A 147 25.83 -0.12 14.69
CA GLY A 147 25.08 1.07 15.09
C GLY A 147 24.26 1.71 13.95
N SER A 148 23.99 0.97 12.88
CA SER A 148 23.07 1.42 11.82
C SER A 148 21.73 1.88 12.40
N ARG A 149 21.23 2.99 11.87
CA ARG A 149 19.91 3.56 12.19
C ARG A 149 18.92 3.36 11.06
N THR A 150 19.21 2.45 10.12
CA THR A 150 18.33 2.19 8.99
C THR A 150 16.98 1.63 9.48
N PRO A 151 15.86 2.26 9.12
CA PRO A 151 14.55 1.77 9.52
C PRO A 151 14.18 0.51 8.73
N THR A 152 13.78 -0.54 9.46
CA THR A 152 13.20 -1.78 8.91
C THR A 152 11.67 -1.77 8.96
N TYR A 153 11.10 -0.77 9.64
CA TYR A 153 9.67 -0.45 9.67
C TYR A 153 9.46 1.05 9.46
N ALA A 154 8.41 1.40 8.73
CA ALA A 154 7.92 2.76 8.64
C ALA A 154 6.39 2.79 8.58
N MET A 155 5.81 3.73 9.31
CA MET A 155 4.44 4.21 9.09
C MET A 155 4.51 5.68 8.68
N ALA A 156 3.85 6.05 7.59
CA ALA A 156 3.72 7.44 7.17
C ALA A 156 2.24 7.77 6.91
N VAL A 157 1.83 8.99 7.26
CA VAL A 157 0.50 9.52 6.93
C VAL A 157 0.62 10.51 5.78
N LEU A 158 0.07 10.14 4.62
CA LEU A 158 -0.05 11.02 3.47
C LEU A 158 -1.35 11.82 3.53
N LYS A 159 -1.29 13.05 3.02
CA LYS A 159 -2.44 13.92 2.77
C LYS A 159 -2.56 14.12 1.27
N ILE A 160 -3.77 14.02 0.73
CA ILE A 160 -4.04 14.25 -0.69
C ILE A 160 -4.89 15.51 -0.77
N ASN A 161 -4.28 16.62 -1.18
CA ASN A 161 -4.92 17.93 -1.20
C ASN A 161 -5.76 18.12 -2.46
N ASN A 162 -6.93 17.49 -2.48
CA ASN A 162 -7.95 17.68 -3.51
C ASN A 162 -9.37 17.53 -2.94
N GLU A 163 -10.38 17.84 -3.74
CA GLU A 163 -11.79 17.82 -3.32
C GLU A 163 -12.22 16.46 -2.74
N ARG A 164 -11.82 15.35 -3.39
CA ARG A 164 -12.25 14.00 -2.99
C ARG A 164 -11.68 13.55 -1.66
N TRP A 165 -10.43 13.92 -1.36
CA TRP A 165 -9.66 13.34 -0.26
C TRP A 165 -9.25 14.33 0.84
N ASP A 166 -9.66 15.60 0.74
CA ASP A 166 -9.35 16.60 1.75
C ASP A 166 -9.76 16.14 3.16
N GLY A 167 -8.80 16.16 4.08
CA GLY A 167 -8.93 15.69 5.47
C GLY A 167 -8.93 14.17 5.67
N VAL A 168 -8.82 13.35 4.63
CA VAL A 168 -8.74 11.88 4.75
C VAL A 168 -7.28 11.43 4.84
N PRO A 169 -6.83 10.82 5.95
CA PRO A 169 -5.47 10.31 6.07
C PRO A 169 -5.28 9.02 5.25
N PHE A 170 -4.21 8.99 4.46
CA PHE A 170 -3.71 7.80 3.77
C PHE A 170 -2.51 7.25 4.54
N ILE A 171 -2.70 6.16 5.27
CA ILE A 171 -1.71 5.60 6.18
C ILE A 171 -0.97 4.47 5.46
N LEU A 172 0.30 4.69 5.16
CA LEU A 172 1.18 3.67 4.57
C LEU A 172 1.97 2.99 5.69
N LYS A 173 1.91 1.66 5.77
CA LYS A 173 2.61 0.86 6.79
C LYS A 173 3.42 -0.22 6.08
N CYS A 174 4.73 -0.25 6.28
CA CYS A 174 5.58 -1.32 5.80
C CYS A 174 6.63 -1.72 6.81
N GLY A 175 6.93 -3.02 6.91
CA GLY A 175 8.10 -3.48 7.65
C GLY A 175 8.42 -4.95 7.50
N LYS A 176 9.63 -5.30 7.95
CA LYS A 176 10.20 -6.65 8.02
C LYS A 176 10.19 -7.17 9.46
N ALA A 177 10.36 -8.48 9.63
CA ALA A 177 10.31 -9.16 10.93
C ALA A 177 9.02 -8.85 11.74
N LEU A 178 7.87 -8.83 11.06
CA LEU A 178 6.56 -8.60 11.67
C LEU A 178 5.84 -9.93 11.97
N ASN A 179 4.65 -9.87 12.56
CA ASN A 179 3.93 -11.07 12.99
C ASN A 179 3.31 -11.92 11.85
N GLU A 180 3.29 -11.45 10.61
CA GLU A 180 2.68 -12.17 9.48
C GLU A 180 3.18 -11.63 8.13
N ARG A 181 3.01 -12.42 7.06
CA ARG A 181 3.12 -11.93 5.68
C ARG A 181 1.78 -11.35 5.26
N LYS A 182 1.72 -10.08 4.86
CA LYS A 182 0.47 -9.45 4.40
C LYS A 182 0.73 -8.25 3.51
N ALA A 183 0.06 -8.16 2.36
CA ALA A 183 -0.14 -6.91 1.65
C ALA A 183 -1.65 -6.66 1.48
N GLU A 184 -2.13 -5.49 1.86
CA GLU A 184 -3.57 -5.21 1.95
C GLU A 184 -3.87 -3.72 1.79
N VAL A 185 -5.00 -3.40 1.16
CA VAL A 185 -5.66 -2.10 1.21
C VAL A 185 -6.89 -2.21 2.11
N ARG A 186 -7.03 -1.30 3.07
CA ARG A 186 -8.20 -1.18 3.93
C ARG A 186 -8.76 0.23 3.84
N ILE A 187 -10.04 0.33 3.49
CA ILE A 187 -10.78 1.58 3.43
C ILE A 187 -11.78 1.55 4.57
N GLN A 188 -11.57 2.39 5.58
CA GLN A 188 -12.45 2.48 6.73
C GLN A 188 -13.43 3.63 6.52
N PHE A 189 -14.72 3.32 6.58
CA PHE A 189 -15.80 4.29 6.44
C PHE A 189 -16.02 5.08 7.73
N ARG A 190 -16.73 6.20 7.64
CA ARG A 190 -17.17 6.99 8.79
C ARG A 190 -18.25 6.26 9.57
N ASP A 191 -18.44 6.70 10.81
CA ASP A 191 -19.55 6.24 11.65
C ASP A 191 -20.89 6.62 10.99
N VAL A 192 -21.91 5.77 11.18
CA VAL A 192 -23.26 6.07 10.70
C VAL A 192 -23.81 7.25 11.51
N PRO A 193 -24.30 8.34 10.87
CA PRO A 193 -24.85 9.47 11.58
C PRO A 193 -26.22 9.12 12.20
N GLY A 194 -26.56 9.77 13.32
CA GLY A 194 -27.87 9.59 13.97
C GLY A 194 -28.05 8.21 14.58
N ASP A 195 -27.04 7.74 15.33
CA ASP A 195 -27.01 6.41 15.91
C ASP A 195 -28.23 6.10 16.81
N ILE A 196 -28.98 5.06 16.44
CA ILE A 196 -30.13 4.52 17.16
C ILE A 196 -29.82 3.21 17.90
N PHE A 197 -28.58 2.73 17.82
CA PHE A 197 -28.12 1.45 18.36
C PHE A 197 -27.18 1.63 19.57
N SER A 198 -27.24 2.78 20.25
CA SER A 198 -26.55 3.04 21.53
C SER A 198 -25.03 2.82 21.51
N GLY A 199 -24.36 3.29 20.47
CA GLY A 199 -22.91 3.25 20.28
C GLY A 199 -22.37 1.88 19.84
N LYS A 200 -23.26 0.91 19.57
CA LYS A 200 -22.89 -0.43 19.12
C LYS A 200 -22.36 -0.51 17.68
N PRO A 201 -22.82 0.29 16.70
CA PRO A 201 -22.34 0.18 15.33
C PRO A 201 -20.83 0.46 15.25
N LYS A 202 -20.11 -0.41 14.54
CA LYS A 202 -18.70 -0.18 14.19
C LYS A 202 -18.61 0.38 12.77
N ARG A 203 -17.51 1.09 12.51
CA ARG A 203 -17.18 1.56 11.16
C ARG A 203 -17.10 0.39 10.20
N ASN A 204 -17.73 0.54 9.04
CA ASN A 204 -17.60 -0.44 7.98
C ASN A 204 -16.19 -0.37 7.39
N GLU A 205 -15.72 -1.48 6.84
CA GLU A 205 -14.40 -1.55 6.21
C GLU A 205 -14.49 -2.33 4.91
N LEU A 206 -13.98 -1.75 3.82
CA LEU A 206 -13.72 -2.48 2.59
C LEU A 206 -12.26 -2.91 2.59
N VAL A 207 -12.01 -4.19 2.43
CA VAL A 207 -10.66 -4.76 2.50
C VAL A 207 -10.33 -5.51 1.21
N ILE A 208 -9.18 -5.16 0.63
CA ILE A 208 -8.59 -5.82 -0.54
C ILE A 208 -7.27 -6.42 -0.09
N ARG A 209 -7.26 -7.72 0.19
CA ARG A 209 -6.05 -8.45 0.56
C ARG A 209 -5.33 -8.89 -0.71
N VAL A 210 -4.16 -8.30 -0.95
CA VAL A 210 -3.34 -8.54 -2.14
C VAL A 210 -2.57 -9.85 -2.03
N GLN A 211 -2.02 -10.16 -0.85
CA GLN A 211 -1.38 -11.45 -0.58
C GLN A 211 -1.15 -11.62 0.94
N PRO A 212 -0.96 -12.86 1.43
CA PRO A 212 -1.39 -14.12 0.81
C PRO A 212 -2.91 -14.26 0.85
N GLY A 213 -3.44 -15.23 0.09
CA GLY A 213 -4.87 -15.56 0.09
C GLY A 213 -5.70 -14.39 -0.43
N GLU A 214 -5.55 -14.10 -1.72
CA GLU A 214 -6.23 -13.04 -2.46
C GLU A 214 -7.73 -13.00 -2.10
N ALA A 215 -8.18 -11.88 -1.55
CA ALA A 215 -9.55 -11.73 -1.11
C ALA A 215 -10.03 -10.28 -1.14
N LEU A 216 -11.35 -10.16 -1.26
CA LEU A 216 -12.10 -8.91 -1.20
C LEU A 216 -13.25 -9.10 -0.23
N TYR A 217 -13.35 -8.29 0.82
CA TYR A 217 -14.46 -8.40 1.75
C TYR A 217 -14.90 -7.05 2.31
N VAL A 218 -16.17 -6.95 2.69
CA VAL A 218 -16.76 -5.77 3.33
C VAL A 218 -17.21 -6.13 4.72
N LYS A 219 -16.57 -5.55 5.74
CA LYS A 219 -17.00 -5.63 7.13
C LYS A 219 -18.18 -4.70 7.36
N MET A 220 -19.24 -5.22 7.96
CA MET A 220 -20.49 -4.52 8.21
C MET A 220 -21.20 -5.04 9.45
N MET A 221 -22.23 -4.31 9.88
CA MET A 221 -23.06 -4.69 11.03
C MET A 221 -24.32 -5.40 10.55
N VAL A 222 -24.65 -6.53 11.14
CA VAL A 222 -25.91 -7.26 10.90
C VAL A 222 -26.60 -7.59 12.21
N LYS A 223 -27.86 -8.01 12.15
CA LYS A 223 -28.56 -8.55 13.32
C LYS A 223 -27.90 -9.87 13.73
N THR A 224 -27.52 -10.00 15.00
CA THR A 224 -27.03 -11.28 15.56
C THR A 224 -28.06 -12.39 15.29
N PRO A 225 -27.69 -13.52 14.67
CA PRO A 225 -28.57 -14.65 14.45
C PRO A 225 -29.20 -15.14 15.77
N GLY A 226 -30.51 -15.42 15.74
CA GLY A 226 -31.27 -15.84 16.92
C GLY A 226 -32.38 -14.87 17.30
N MET A 227 -32.89 -14.99 18.53
CA MET A 227 -34.12 -14.31 18.98
C MET A 227 -33.88 -12.89 19.50
N ALA A 228 -32.66 -12.54 19.89
CA ALA A 228 -32.33 -11.20 20.36
C ALA A 228 -32.34 -10.18 19.21
N PHE A 229 -32.77 -8.96 19.51
CA PHE A 229 -32.57 -7.81 18.64
C PHE A 229 -31.28 -7.11 19.06
N ASP A 230 -30.16 -7.73 18.70
CA ASP A 230 -28.81 -7.18 18.88
C ASP A 230 -28.05 -7.21 17.55
N MET A 231 -26.90 -6.55 17.50
CA MET A 231 -26.07 -6.45 16.31
C MET A 231 -24.65 -6.97 16.56
N GLU A 232 -24.07 -7.54 15.52
CA GLU A 232 -22.68 -7.99 15.49
C GLU A 232 -21.99 -7.59 14.19
N GLU A 233 -20.66 -7.54 14.23
CA GLU A 233 -19.84 -7.31 13.05
C GLU A 233 -19.66 -8.63 12.29
N THR A 234 -19.89 -8.60 10.98
CA THR A 234 -19.65 -9.72 10.05
C THR A 234 -19.12 -9.18 8.72
N GLU A 235 -18.99 -10.05 7.72
CA GLU A 235 -18.44 -9.70 6.42
C GLU A 235 -19.21 -10.32 5.25
N LEU A 236 -19.23 -9.59 4.14
CA LEU A 236 -19.50 -10.15 2.82
C LEU A 236 -18.15 -10.48 2.17
N ASP A 237 -17.85 -11.76 1.97
CA ASP A 237 -16.53 -12.24 1.55
C ASP A 237 -16.48 -12.79 0.11
N LEU A 238 -15.38 -12.47 -0.57
CA LEU A 238 -14.92 -13.10 -1.79
C LEU A 238 -13.45 -13.51 -1.61
N THR A 239 -13.23 -14.76 -1.19
CA THR A 239 -11.91 -15.39 -1.18
C THR A 239 -11.66 -16.12 -2.49
N TYR A 240 -10.60 -15.74 -3.22
CA TYR A 240 -10.36 -16.23 -4.58
C TYR A 240 -10.09 -17.72 -4.64
N SER A 241 -9.33 -18.26 -3.68
CA SER A 241 -9.01 -19.69 -3.64
C SER A 241 -10.24 -20.56 -3.46
N SER A 242 -11.30 -20.09 -2.79
CA SER A 242 -12.57 -20.81 -2.64
C SER A 242 -13.53 -20.56 -3.80
N ARG A 243 -13.58 -19.33 -4.33
CA ARG A 243 -14.52 -18.98 -5.40
C ARG A 243 -14.06 -19.41 -6.80
N TYR A 244 -12.75 -19.49 -7.01
CA TYR A 244 -12.08 -19.73 -8.29
C TYR A 244 -11.02 -20.85 -8.17
N GLU A 245 -11.36 -21.95 -7.49
CA GLU A 245 -10.45 -23.07 -7.16
C GLU A 245 -9.57 -23.56 -8.33
N ASN A 246 -10.07 -23.50 -9.57
CA ASN A 246 -9.39 -24.02 -10.76
C ASN A 246 -8.69 -22.94 -11.61
N VAL A 247 -8.62 -21.70 -11.12
CA VAL A 247 -7.98 -20.58 -11.84
C VAL A 247 -6.57 -20.39 -11.31
N LYS A 248 -5.58 -20.59 -12.19
CA LYS A 248 -4.20 -20.19 -11.90
C LYS A 248 -4.09 -18.67 -12.03
N LEU A 249 -3.75 -18.01 -10.92
CA LEU A 249 -3.33 -16.61 -10.96
C LEU A 249 -1.89 -16.54 -11.48
N PRO A 250 -1.61 -15.80 -12.57
CA PRO A 250 -0.25 -15.64 -13.06
C PRO A 250 0.58 -14.83 -12.07
N ASP A 251 1.88 -15.09 -12.00
CA ASP A 251 2.80 -14.22 -11.27
C ASP A 251 2.85 -12.82 -11.90
N ALA A 252 3.22 -11.82 -11.09
CA ALA A 252 3.35 -10.45 -11.55
C ALA A 252 4.29 -10.31 -12.76
N TYR A 253 5.41 -11.03 -12.79
CA TYR A 253 6.35 -10.94 -13.90
C TYR A 253 5.83 -11.63 -15.18
N GLU A 254 5.09 -12.75 -15.06
CA GLU A 254 4.44 -13.40 -16.21
C GLU A 254 3.53 -12.38 -16.93
N ARG A 255 2.76 -11.62 -16.15
CA ARG A 255 1.84 -10.59 -16.67
C ARG A 255 2.58 -9.39 -17.24
N LEU A 256 3.52 -8.79 -16.48
CA LEU A 256 4.21 -7.58 -16.92
C LEU A 256 5.05 -7.83 -18.18
N ILE A 257 5.70 -8.99 -18.29
CA ILE A 257 6.45 -9.32 -19.52
C ILE A 257 5.50 -9.40 -20.72
N LEU A 258 4.34 -10.04 -20.57
CA LEU A 258 3.33 -10.09 -21.62
C LEU A 258 2.83 -8.69 -22.01
N ASP A 259 2.61 -7.79 -21.05
CA ASP A 259 2.21 -6.41 -21.32
C ASP A 259 3.24 -5.68 -22.20
N VAL A 260 4.54 -5.92 -22.01
CA VAL A 260 5.60 -5.38 -22.89
C VAL A 260 5.43 -5.88 -24.32
N PHE A 261 5.21 -7.19 -24.53
CA PHE A 261 4.98 -7.77 -25.86
C PHE A 261 3.71 -7.22 -26.52
N CYS A 262 2.67 -6.93 -25.73
CA CYS A 262 1.42 -6.34 -26.20
C CYS A 262 1.49 -4.81 -26.38
N GLY A 263 2.61 -4.17 -26.02
CA GLY A 263 2.76 -2.71 -26.09
C GLY A 263 1.94 -1.94 -25.05
N SER A 264 1.45 -2.60 -23.99
CA SER A 264 0.64 -1.97 -22.94
C SER A 264 1.52 -1.37 -21.84
N GLN A 265 1.45 -0.05 -21.64
CA GLN A 265 2.18 0.63 -20.56
C GLN A 265 1.34 0.88 -19.29
N MET A 266 0.13 0.31 -19.21
CA MET A 266 -0.83 0.60 -18.13
C MET A 266 -0.29 0.28 -16.73
N HIS A 267 0.51 -0.78 -16.62
CA HIS A 267 1.07 -1.28 -15.36
C HIS A 267 2.55 -0.93 -15.16
N PHE A 268 3.04 0.15 -15.80
CA PHE A 268 4.43 0.59 -15.73
C PHE A 268 4.54 2.03 -15.26
N VAL A 269 5.61 2.31 -14.51
CA VAL A 269 5.84 3.63 -13.92
C VAL A 269 6.35 4.61 -14.98
N ARG A 270 5.60 5.70 -15.19
CA ARG A 270 5.97 6.77 -16.13
C ARG A 270 7.04 7.69 -15.52
N SER A 271 7.82 8.37 -16.37
CA SER A 271 8.89 9.27 -15.92
C SER A 271 8.43 10.35 -14.94
N ASP A 272 7.30 11.00 -15.22
CA ASP A 272 6.70 12.02 -14.34
C ASP A 272 6.13 11.43 -13.05
N GLU A 273 5.56 10.22 -13.12
CA GLU A 273 5.13 9.47 -11.95
C GLU A 273 6.28 9.19 -10.98
N LEU A 274 7.42 8.73 -11.51
CA LEU A 274 8.62 8.47 -10.72
C LEU A 274 9.18 9.77 -10.10
N SER A 275 9.16 10.87 -10.86
CA SER A 275 9.62 12.18 -10.37
C SER A 275 8.79 12.66 -9.18
N GLU A 276 7.45 12.59 -9.27
CA GLU A 276 6.59 13.00 -8.17
C GLU A 276 6.72 12.08 -6.95
N ALA A 277 6.87 10.78 -7.16
CA ALA A 277 7.13 9.83 -6.07
C ALA A 277 8.41 10.21 -5.31
N TRP A 278 9.50 10.57 -6.00
CA TRP A 278 10.71 11.05 -5.34
C TRP A 278 10.53 12.43 -4.69
N ARG A 279 9.81 13.37 -5.31
CA ARG A 279 9.52 14.68 -4.72
C ARG A 279 8.88 14.54 -3.33
N ILE A 280 7.91 13.63 -3.20
CA ILE A 280 7.16 13.42 -1.94
C ILE A 280 8.05 12.94 -0.79
N PHE A 281 9.01 12.03 -1.06
CA PHE A 281 9.78 11.34 -0.02
C PHE A 281 11.21 11.87 0.18
N THR A 282 11.84 12.48 -0.83
CA THR A 282 13.25 12.91 -0.77
C THR A 282 13.56 13.84 0.42
N PRO A 283 12.75 14.87 0.73
CA PRO A 283 13.01 15.74 1.88
C PRO A 283 13.04 14.98 3.21
N LEU A 284 12.09 14.04 3.42
CA LEU A 284 12.06 13.16 4.58
C LEU A 284 13.31 12.28 4.64
N LEU A 285 13.68 11.65 3.53
CA LEU A 285 14.84 10.76 3.45
C LEU A 285 16.15 11.50 3.77
N HIS A 286 16.32 12.72 3.25
CA HIS A 286 17.46 13.57 3.58
C HIS A 286 17.47 13.93 5.05
N LYS A 287 16.31 14.30 5.63
CA LYS A 287 16.19 14.65 7.05
C LYS A 287 16.55 13.48 7.96
N ILE A 288 16.06 12.27 7.66
CA ILE A 288 16.40 11.04 8.39
C ILE A 288 17.92 10.82 8.41
N GLN A 289 18.57 11.00 7.27
CA GLN A 289 20.02 10.80 7.14
C GLN A 289 20.83 11.92 7.84
N GLN A 290 20.44 13.18 7.67
CA GLN A 290 21.16 14.34 8.22
C GLN A 290 21.03 14.43 9.75
N GLU A 291 19.83 14.18 10.28
CA GLU A 291 19.56 14.21 11.73
C GLU A 291 19.88 12.87 12.40
N ASN A 292 20.23 11.84 11.61
CA ASN A 292 20.55 10.50 12.05
C ASN A 292 19.47 9.94 12.99
N ILE A 293 18.21 10.02 12.59
CA ILE A 293 17.06 9.71 13.45
C ILE A 293 17.16 8.27 13.98
N VAL A 294 17.00 8.09 15.30
CA VAL A 294 17.04 6.77 15.93
C VAL A 294 15.67 6.10 15.74
N PRO A 295 15.58 4.95 15.05
CA PRO A 295 14.34 4.21 14.92
C PRO A 295 13.93 3.58 16.25
N ILE A 296 12.62 3.44 16.48
CA ILE A 296 12.07 2.79 17.67
C ILE A 296 12.32 1.27 17.57
N PRO A 297 12.86 0.61 18.62
CA PRO A 297 13.00 -0.84 18.62
C PRO A 297 11.62 -1.51 18.66
N TYR A 298 11.47 -2.61 17.92
CA TYR A 298 10.26 -3.46 17.95
C TYR A 298 10.59 -4.94 17.79
#